data_AF-A0AAW0F6S7-F1
#
_entry.id   AF-A0AAW0F6S7-F1
#
_cell.length_a   1.000
_cell.length_b   1.000
_cell.length_c   1.000
_cell.angle_alpha   90.00
_cell.angle_beta   90.00
_cell.angle_gamma   90.00
#
_symmetry.space_group_name_H-M   'P 1'
#
loop_
_entity.id
_entity.type
_entity.pdbx_description
1 polymer ?
#
loop_
_entity_poly.entity_id
_entity_poly.type
_entity_poly.pdbx_seq_one_letter_code
_entity_poly.pdbx_strand_id
1 'polypeptide(L)'
;MSSSPEDGRIAYEALTNAQKAELAAYVRQELDGADSSSPWRLQMQALIRHAIARRAASGAPLDAGDILDEVMPDVRSAIPREVREGLFRRVASQLNS
;
A
#
# COMPACT_ATOMS: atom_id res chain seq x y z
N MET A 1 -20.73 -1.40 -12.85
CA MET A 1 -21.01 -0.57 -11.67
C MET A 1 -19.68 -0.01 -11.19
N SER A 2 -19.47 1.31 -11.27
CA SER A 2 -18.25 1.94 -10.76
C SER A 2 -18.37 2.05 -9.24
N SER A 3 -17.67 1.20 -8.50
CA SER A 3 -17.54 1.33 -7.04
C SER A 3 -16.73 2.58 -6.71
N SER A 4 -17.29 3.47 -5.91
CA SER A 4 -16.61 4.65 -5.37
C SER A 4 -15.47 4.23 -4.43
N PRO A 5 -14.39 5.03 -4.27
CA PRO A 5 -13.40 4.82 -3.20
C PRO A 5 -14.03 4.70 -1.80
N GLU A 6 -15.17 5.35 -1.57
CA GLU A 6 -15.93 5.22 -0.32
C GLU A 6 -16.54 3.84 -0.13
N ASP A 7 -17.01 3.20 -1.21
CA ASP A 7 -17.58 1.86 -1.15
C ASP A 7 -16.53 0.84 -0.70
N GLY A 8 -15.29 1.01 -1.17
CA GLY A 8 -14.16 0.19 -0.75
C GLY A 8 -13.80 0.38 0.73
N ARG A 9 -13.88 1.61 1.24
CA ARG A 9 -13.65 1.90 2.66
C ARG A 9 -14.74 1.30 3.54
N ILE A 10 -16.00 1.46 3.17
CA ILE A 10 -17.15 0.91 3.91
C ILE A 10 -17.07 -0.62 3.94
N ALA A 11 -16.77 -1.24 2.79
CA ALA A 11 -16.54 -2.66 2.66
C ALA A 11 -15.43 -3.17 3.59
N TYR A 12 -14.28 -2.50 3.59
CA TYR A 12 -13.16 -2.86 4.46
C TYR A 12 -13.53 -2.73 5.94
N GLU A 13 -14.25 -1.68 6.33
CA GLU A 13 -14.63 -1.47 7.74
C GLU A 13 -15.64 -2.49 8.26
N ALA A 14 -16.47 -3.06 7.38
CA ALA A 14 -17.39 -4.13 7.74
C ALA A 14 -16.70 -5.46 8.04
N LEU A 15 -15.42 -5.63 7.67
CA LEU A 15 -14.66 -6.85 7.92
C LEU A 15 -14.21 -6.96 9.38
N THR A 16 -14.18 -8.20 9.87
CA THR A 16 -13.59 -8.54 11.17
C THR A 16 -12.08 -8.29 11.18
N ASN A 17 -11.49 -8.16 12.37
CA ASN A 17 -10.05 -8.00 12.52
C ASN A 17 -9.25 -9.18 11.93
N ALA A 18 -9.79 -10.41 11.99
CA ALA A 18 -9.16 -11.58 11.39
C ALA A 18 -9.11 -11.47 9.86
N GLN A 19 -10.23 -11.09 9.24
CA GLN A 19 -10.31 -10.86 7.80
C GLN A 19 -9.38 -9.72 7.35
N LYS A 20 -9.34 -8.61 8.10
CA LYS A 20 -8.40 -7.49 7.85
C LYS A 20 -6.94 -7.97 7.93
N ALA A 21 -6.60 -8.82 8.90
CA ALA A 21 -5.26 -9.38 9.04
C ALA A 21 -4.87 -10.30 7.87
N GLU A 22 -5.80 -11.12 7.38
CA GLU A 22 -5.60 -11.95 6.18
C GLU A 22 -5.33 -11.12 4.93
N LEU A 23 -6.09 -10.03 4.75
CA LEU A 23 -5.86 -9.10 3.63
C LEU A 23 -4.49 -8.42 3.73
N ALA A 24 -4.08 -8.01 4.93
CA ALA A 24 -2.76 -7.45 5.16
C ALA A 24 -1.64 -8.47 4.87
N ALA A 25 -1.83 -9.74 5.24
CA ALA A 25 -0.90 -10.82 4.94
C ALA A 25 -0.79 -11.06 3.42
N TYR A 26 -1.92 -11.06 2.72
CA TYR A 26 -1.96 -11.17 1.26
C TYR A 26 -1.17 -10.05 0.58
N VAL A 27 -1.46 -8.79 0.92
CA VAL A 27 -0.75 -7.63 0.33
C VAL A 27 0.74 -7.72 0.59
N ARG A 28 1.15 -8.09 1.82
CA ARG A 28 2.55 -8.27 2.17
C ARG A 28 3.20 -9.35 1.31
N GLN A 29 2.57 -10.52 1.17
CA GLN A 29 3.10 -11.62 0.38
C GLN A 29 3.31 -11.24 -1.09
N GLU A 30 2.34 -10.54 -1.69
CA GLU A 30 2.42 -10.17 -3.11
C GLU A 30 3.41 -9.03 -3.38
N LEU A 31 3.50 -8.07 -2.45
CA LEU A 31 4.35 -6.89 -2.62
C LEU A 31 5.79 -7.12 -2.16
N ASP A 32 6.02 -7.96 -1.16
CA ASP A 32 7.36 -8.26 -0.69
C ASP A 32 7.99 -9.44 -1.42
N GLY A 33 7.17 -10.31 -2.04
CA GLY A 33 7.63 -11.57 -2.61
C GLY A 33 8.14 -12.54 -1.56
N ALA A 34 8.59 -13.73 -1.98
CA ALA A 34 9.26 -14.68 -1.09
C ALA A 34 10.68 -14.25 -0.71
N ASP A 35 11.28 -13.34 -1.50
CA ASP A 35 12.66 -12.88 -1.36
C ASP A 35 12.73 -11.35 -1.28
N SER A 36 13.79 -10.83 -0.65
CA SER A 36 14.05 -9.40 -0.45
C SER A 36 14.25 -8.56 -1.73
N SER A 37 14.12 -9.18 -2.91
CA SER A 37 14.34 -8.60 -4.23
C SER A 37 13.08 -8.11 -4.95
N SER A 38 11.92 -8.02 -4.26
CA SER A 38 10.70 -7.51 -4.88
C SER A 38 10.92 -6.16 -5.58
N PRO A 39 10.57 -6.04 -6.88
CA PRO A 39 10.70 -4.79 -7.63
C PRO A 39 9.95 -3.63 -6.99
N TRP A 40 8.75 -3.89 -6.46
CA TRP A 40 7.95 -2.87 -5.76
C TRP A 40 8.70 -2.36 -4.53
N ARG A 41 9.19 -3.28 -3.69
CA ARG A 41 9.95 -2.91 -2.48
C ARG A 41 11.20 -2.09 -2.81
N LEU A 42 11.97 -2.49 -3.83
CA LEU A 42 13.15 -1.75 -4.28
C LEU A 42 12.81 -0.35 -4.77
N GLN A 43 11.72 -0.22 -5.52
CA GLN A 43 11.20 1.08 -5.97
C GLN A 43 10.79 1.95 -4.78
N MET A 44 10.11 1.41 -3.77
CA MET A 44 9.69 2.16 -2.58
C MET A 44 10.89 2.67 -1.79
N GLN A 45 11.91 1.83 -1.61
CA GLN A 45 13.15 2.25 -0.96
C GLN A 45 13.84 3.38 -1.74
N ALA A 46 13.81 3.35 -3.07
CA ALA A 46 14.38 4.42 -3.88
C ALA A 46 13.61 5.75 -3.70
N LEU A 47 12.27 5.71 -3.67
CA LEU A 47 11.44 6.89 -3.42
C LEU A 47 11.75 7.52 -2.06
N ILE A 48 11.82 6.70 -1.00
CA ILE A 48 12.15 7.16 0.35
C ILE A 48 13.55 7.78 0.39
N ARG A 49 14.56 7.12 -0.21
CA ARG A 49 15.93 7.66 -0.30
C ARG A 49 15.97 8.99 -1.03
N HIS A 50 15.24 9.14 -2.12
CA HIS A 50 15.16 10.40 -2.86
C HIS A 50 14.50 11.51 -2.04
N ALA A 51 13.41 11.22 -1.33
CA ALA A 51 12.76 12.19 -0.45
C ALA A 51 13.70 12.68 0.67
N ILE A 52 14.39 11.75 1.34
CA ILE A 52 15.40 12.07 2.35
C ILE A 52 16.52 12.94 1.76
N ALA A 53 17.07 12.54 0.61
CA ALA A 53 18.17 13.28 -0.02
C ALA A 53 17.77 14.70 -0.41
N ARG A 54 16.57 14.89 -0.99
CA ARG A 54 16.04 16.21 -1.34
C ARG A 54 15.88 17.09 -0.10
N ARG A 55 15.25 16.56 0.96
CA ARG A 55 15.03 17.30 2.22
C ARG A 55 16.33 17.68 2.90
N ALA A 56 17.30 16.77 2.94
CA ALA A 56 18.62 17.03 3.48
C ALA A 56 19.32 18.16 2.71
N ALA A 57 19.22 18.15 1.37
CA ALA A 57 19.81 19.20 0.53
C ALA A 57 19.12 20.57 0.70
N SER A 58 17.82 20.60 1.01
CA SER A 58 17.06 21.84 1.20
C SER A 58 17.03 22.32 2.66
N GLY A 59 17.63 21.58 3.60
CA GLY A 59 17.55 21.86 5.04
C GLY A 59 16.15 21.65 5.63
N ALA A 60 15.28 20.91 4.95
CA ALA A 60 13.96 20.57 5.46
C ALA A 60 14.05 19.50 6.56
N PRO A 61 13.09 19.45 7.51
CA PRO A 61 13.06 18.42 8.53
C PRO A 61 13.02 17.00 7.96
N LEU A 62 13.80 16.11 8.58
CA LEU A 62 13.81 14.67 8.30
C LEU A 62 12.89 13.91 9.26
N ASP A 63 11.68 14.44 9.46
CA ASP A 63 10.66 13.74 10.21
C ASP A 63 10.10 12.55 9.38
N ALA A 64 9.96 11.40 10.03
CA ALA A 64 9.50 10.20 9.35
C ALA A 64 8.06 10.31 8.84
N GLY A 65 7.18 10.99 9.59
CA GLY A 65 5.80 11.25 9.19
C GLY A 65 5.74 12.13 7.95
N ASP A 66 6.47 13.25 7.94
CA ASP A 66 6.50 14.14 6.79
C ASP A 66 7.06 13.47 5.53
N ILE A 67 8.08 12.63 5.68
CA ILE A 67 8.65 11.85 4.56
C ILE A 67 7.62 10.85 4.04
N LEU A 68 6.91 10.16 4.94
CA LEU A 68 5.85 9.22 4.55
C LEU A 68 4.73 9.95 3.81
N ASP A 69 4.22 11.05 4.33
CA ASP A 69 3.14 11.81 3.69
C ASP A 69 3.53 12.29 2.28
N GLU A 70 4.80 12.64 2.07
CA GLU A 70 5.33 13.02 0.76
C GLU A 70 5.37 11.84 -0.23
N VAL A 71 5.80 10.65 0.20
CA VAL A 71 6.00 9.50 -0.72
C VAL A 71 4.77 8.60 -0.86
N MET A 72 3.83 8.64 0.08
CA MET A 72 2.68 7.74 0.13
C MET A 72 1.78 7.78 -1.13
N PRO A 73 1.53 8.92 -1.78
CA PRO A 73 0.78 8.94 -3.04
C PRO A 73 1.46 8.11 -4.14
N ASP A 74 2.78 8.27 -4.30
CA ASP A 74 3.58 7.54 -5.28
C ASP A 74 3.61 6.05 -4.93
N VAL A 75 3.81 5.72 -3.65
CA VAL A 75 3.80 4.35 -3.12
C VAL A 75 2.50 3.63 -3.48
N ARG A 76 1.35 4.27 -3.23
CA ARG A 76 0.03 3.72 -3.55
C ARG A 76 -0.17 3.54 -5.06
N SER A 77 0.31 4.49 -5.86
CA SER A 77 0.20 4.43 -7.32
C SER A 77 1.03 3.29 -7.93
N ALA A 78 2.15 2.95 -7.30
CA ALA A 78 3.08 1.93 -7.76
C ALA A 78 2.61 0.49 -7.45
N ILE A 79 1.53 0.32 -6.66
CA ILE A 79 0.99 -1.01 -6.37
C ILE A 79 0.55 -1.67 -7.69
N PRO A 80 1.07 -2.87 -8.03
CA PRO A 80 0.72 -3.55 -9.26
C PRO A 80 -0.79 -3.73 -9.39
N ARG A 81 -1.28 -3.66 -10.62
CA ARG A 81 -2.71 -3.74 -10.91
C ARG A 81 -3.29 -5.07 -10.42
N GLU A 82 -2.54 -6.13 -10.60
CA GLU A 82 -2.89 -7.51 -10.28
C GLU A 82 -3.11 -7.69 -8.77
N VAL A 83 -2.27 -7.02 -7.96
CA VAL A 83 -2.39 -7.02 -6.49
C VAL A 83 -3.63 -6.24 -6.05
N ARG A 84 -3.91 -5.10 -6.69
CA ARG A 84 -5.14 -4.31 -6.40
C ARG A 84 -6.41 -5.09 -6.75
N GLU A 85 -6.45 -5.71 -7.92
CA GLU A 85 -7.57 -6.54 -8.36
C GLU A 85 -7.72 -7.81 -7.50
N GLY A 86 -6.61 -8.42 -7.11
CA GLY A 86 -6.58 -9.56 -6.18
C GLY A 86 -7.07 -9.21 -4.78
N LEU A 87 -6.76 -8.01 -4.30
CA LEU A 87 -7.27 -7.50 -3.02
C LEU A 87 -8.79 -7.25 -3.09
N PHE A 88 -9.26 -6.61 -4.16
CA PHE A 88 -10.69 -6.35 -4.36
C PHE A 88 -11.51 -7.64 -4.40
N ARG A 89 -11.05 -8.66 -5.13
CA ARG A 89 -11.72 -9.98 -5.18
C ARG A 89 -11.85 -10.63 -3.80
N ARG A 90 -10.82 -10.53 -2.96
CA ARG A 90 -10.83 -11.11 -1.60
C ARG A 90 -11.78 -10.39 -0.66
N VAL A 91 -11.79 -9.05 -0.69
CA VAL A 91 -12.77 -8.25 0.06
C VAL A 91 -14.19 -8.62 -0.37
N ALA A 92 -14.45 -8.70 -1.67
CA ALA A 92 -15.76 -9.09 -2.20
C ALA A 92 -16.16 -10.51 -1.78
N SER A 93 -15.24 -11.48 -1.76
CA SER A 93 -15.56 -12.83 -1.28
C SER A 93 -15.87 -12.87 0.21
N GLN A 94 -15.13 -12.12 1.03
CA GLN A 94 -15.32 -12.09 2.48
C GLN A 94 -16.62 -11.40 2.90
N LEU A 95 -17.15 -10.48 2.10
CA LEU A 95 -18.44 -9.83 2.34
C LEU A 95 -19.65 -10.66 1.91
N ASN A 96 -19.45 -11.63 1.01
CA ASN A 96 -20.49 -12.53 0.51
C ASN A 96 -20.44 -13.92 1.18
N SER A 97 -19.56 -14.12 2.16
CA SER A 97 -19.43 -15.35 2.96
C SER A 97 -20.16 -15.20 4.28
#